data_AF-A0A5J5HV95-F1
#
_entry.id   AF-A0A5J5HV95-F1
#
_cell.length_a   1.000
_cell.length_b   1.000
_cell.length_c   1.000
_cell.angle_alpha   90.00
_cell.angle_beta   90.00
_cell.angle_gamma   90.00
#
_symmetry.space_group_name_H-M   'P 1'
#
loop_
_entity.id
_entity.type
_entity.pdbx_description
1 polymer ?
#
loop_
_entity_poly.entity_id
_entity_poly.type
_entity_poly.pdbx_seq_one_letter_code
_entity_poly.pdbx_strand_id
1 'polypeptide(L)'
;MSITLSRRGFIGSAAALSATPAIVQAASTPADAPVPVNPLVKQRADGQVFRHDDGYYYLTGSVPEYDRLVLRRSKTIAGLATAKEAVLWRHEKSGPRSGYIWAPELHQIDGKWYMYFAAGPAGGGDDVFRIRTFAIVCDGPDPITGNWSVLGELQTPWDSFNLDSTSFVHKGVRYFAWAQREPGIETNSNLYIAKLESPLKLGEKVTRLTVPTLDWEVRGYKVAEAPAVLHRNGRLFMTYSASATDARYCLGLLTADENADLLDANSWTKSPQPVFVSNSATSVYGPGHNSFTVDEKGRDILVYHGRDYEAIQGDPLLNPDRHTRVQRLYYTADGTPDFGVPVGNGPLPERFVSSTDPTRLMAHDGTALIAGNPSLAQTQFRQTSGRAGARSVMLSPILMPDHYLVAGADGSLALQPDSKSADFNLRSQFVRFDEKTLHAARFVSIATPGKAIGIAADQLTLVPSRDPSAWWHLD
;
A
#
# COMPACT_ATOMS: atom_id res chain seq x y z
N MET A 1 66.01 -15.38 -28.68
CA MET A 1 65.47 -14.58 -27.56
C MET A 1 64.92 -13.29 -28.13
N SER A 2 63.83 -12.79 -27.54
CA SER A 2 62.97 -11.69 -27.99
C SER A 2 61.89 -12.08 -28.99
N ILE A 3 60.64 -12.10 -28.51
CA ILE A 3 59.48 -11.78 -29.34
C ILE A 3 58.69 -10.69 -28.61
N THR A 4 58.75 -9.51 -29.20
CA THR A 4 57.91 -8.34 -28.99
C THR A 4 56.48 -8.63 -29.47
N LEU A 5 55.47 -8.27 -28.68
CA LEU A 5 54.07 -8.27 -29.11
C LEU A 5 53.64 -6.83 -29.42
N SER A 6 53.37 -6.55 -30.70
CA SER A 6 52.75 -5.30 -31.15
C SER A 6 51.24 -5.41 -31.23
N ARG A 7 50.59 -4.27 -30.97
CA ARG A 7 49.15 -4.04 -31.02
C ARG A 7 48.56 -4.13 -32.45
N ARG A 8 47.35 -4.70 -32.50
CA ARG A 8 46.23 -4.54 -33.46
C ARG A 8 45.91 -5.79 -34.27
N GLY A 9 44.78 -6.38 -33.90
CA GLY A 9 44.07 -7.45 -34.60
C GLY A 9 42.70 -7.58 -33.96
N PHE A 10 41.79 -6.69 -34.35
CA PHE A 10 40.37 -6.68 -34.00
C PHE A 10 39.67 -7.83 -34.77
N ILE A 11 38.66 -8.43 -34.11
CA ILE A 11 37.56 -9.29 -34.61
C ILE A 11 37.55 -10.72 -34.03
N GLY A 12 36.49 -10.99 -33.26
CA GLY A 12 35.73 -12.23 -33.34
C GLY A 12 35.87 -13.23 -32.20
N SER A 13 35.03 -13.09 -31.16
CA SER A 13 34.48 -14.19 -30.32
C SER A 13 33.26 -13.60 -29.58
N ALA A 14 32.02 -13.83 -30.03
CA ALA A 14 31.21 -15.00 -29.71
C ALA A 14 30.97 -15.18 -28.19
N ALA A 15 29.77 -14.76 -27.77
CA ALA A 15 28.91 -15.30 -26.72
C ALA A 15 29.55 -15.92 -25.47
N ALA A 16 29.38 -15.23 -24.33
CA ALA A 16 29.14 -15.88 -23.04
C ALA A 16 28.02 -15.12 -22.32
N LEU A 17 26.77 -15.55 -22.58
CA LEU A 17 25.61 -15.23 -21.76
C LEU A 17 25.82 -15.84 -20.36
N SER A 18 26.22 -15.03 -19.39
CA SER A 18 25.99 -15.37 -17.98
C SER A 18 24.58 -14.90 -17.59
N ALA A 19 23.58 -15.57 -18.17
CA ALA A 19 22.25 -15.61 -17.60
C ALA A 19 22.33 -16.57 -16.40
N THR A 20 22.47 -16.03 -15.21
CA THR A 20 22.16 -16.81 -14.00
C THR A 20 20.66 -17.13 -14.07
N PRO A 21 20.25 -18.41 -14.11
CA PRO A 21 18.85 -18.72 -13.95
C PRO A 21 18.48 -18.26 -12.54
N ALA A 22 17.49 -17.37 -12.44
CA ALA A 22 16.76 -17.24 -11.20
C ALA A 22 16.18 -18.64 -10.93
N ILE A 23 16.82 -19.38 -10.02
CA ILE A 23 16.20 -20.55 -9.43
C ILE A 23 15.00 -19.95 -8.70
N VAL A 24 13.84 -20.02 -9.34
CA VAL A 24 12.55 -19.92 -8.67
C VAL A 24 12.55 -21.12 -7.74
N GLN A 25 13.07 -20.92 -6.53
CA GLN A 25 12.73 -21.78 -5.43
C GLN A 25 11.21 -21.69 -5.36
N ALA A 26 10.54 -22.77 -5.75
CA ALA A 26 9.13 -22.93 -5.51
C ALA A 26 8.96 -22.75 -4.00
N ALA A 27 8.60 -21.53 -3.59
CA ALA A 27 8.15 -21.29 -2.24
C ALA A 27 7.03 -22.30 -2.04
N SER A 28 7.20 -23.21 -1.10
CA SER A 28 6.11 -24.02 -0.59
C SER A 28 4.94 -23.05 -0.38
N THR A 29 3.83 -23.24 -1.11
CA THR A 29 2.61 -22.46 -0.92
C THR A 29 2.37 -22.40 0.58
N PRO A 30 2.47 -21.22 1.22
CA PRO A 30 2.23 -21.13 2.64
C PRO A 30 0.85 -21.72 2.90
N ALA A 31 0.69 -22.47 4.00
CA ALA A 31 -0.62 -22.64 4.61
C ALA A 31 -1.34 -21.28 4.59
N ASP A 32 -2.63 -21.25 4.20
CA ASP A 32 -3.36 -20.01 3.91
C ASP A 32 -3.01 -18.92 4.93
N ALA A 33 -2.24 -17.92 4.46
CA ALA A 33 -1.79 -16.83 5.33
C ALA A 33 -3.02 -16.15 5.94
N PRO A 34 -3.01 -15.80 7.23
CA PRO A 34 -4.17 -15.16 7.85
C PRO A 34 -4.53 -13.88 7.09
N VAL A 35 -5.83 -13.64 6.90
CA VAL A 35 -6.33 -12.42 6.26
C VAL A 35 -5.98 -11.22 7.15
N PRO A 36 -5.29 -10.17 6.63
CA PRO A 36 -5.03 -8.97 7.40
C PRO A 36 -6.33 -8.27 7.84
N VAL A 37 -6.30 -7.65 9.01
CA VAL A 37 -7.43 -6.90 9.57
C VAL A 37 -7.05 -5.44 9.70
N ASN A 38 -7.82 -4.54 9.11
CA ASN A 38 -7.61 -3.11 9.22
C ASN A 38 -8.28 -2.52 10.49
N PRO A 39 -7.67 -1.52 11.14
CA PRO A 39 -6.30 -1.05 10.89
C PRO A 39 -5.26 -2.12 11.23
N LEU A 40 -4.25 -2.28 10.38
CA LEU A 40 -3.18 -3.27 10.58
C LEU A 40 -2.37 -2.95 11.84
N VAL A 41 -1.98 -1.69 12.00
CA VAL A 41 -1.34 -1.20 13.23
C VAL A 41 -1.94 0.15 13.62
N LYS A 42 -2.51 0.20 14.82
CA LYS A 42 -3.03 1.45 15.39
C LYS A 42 -1.90 2.41 15.74
N GLN A 43 -2.20 3.71 15.66
CA GLN A 43 -1.31 4.80 16.03
C GLN A 43 0.08 4.67 15.41
N ARG A 44 0.09 4.42 14.10
CA ARG A 44 1.29 4.37 13.26
C ARG A 44 0.94 5.08 11.97
N ALA A 45 1.49 6.28 11.81
CA ALA A 45 1.43 7.00 10.55
C ALA A 45 2.59 6.58 9.65
N ASP A 46 2.52 7.00 8.39
CA ASP A 46 3.65 6.94 7.45
C ASP A 46 4.27 5.53 7.36
N GLY A 47 3.40 4.53 7.29
CA GLY A 47 3.78 3.13 7.40
C GLY A 47 4.47 2.63 6.14
N GLN A 48 5.74 2.24 6.26
CA GLN A 48 6.44 1.49 5.23
C GLN A 48 6.35 0.00 5.56
N VAL A 49 5.76 -0.80 4.66
CA VAL A 49 5.88 -2.25 4.68
C VAL A 49 6.61 -2.70 3.43
N PHE A 50 7.61 -3.57 3.57
CA PHE A 50 8.20 -4.26 2.42
C PHE A 50 8.48 -5.72 2.78
N ARG A 51 8.51 -6.56 1.75
CA ARG A 51 8.89 -7.97 1.85
C ARG A 51 10.36 -8.12 1.48
N HIS A 52 11.16 -8.69 2.36
CA HIS A 52 12.55 -9.00 2.07
C HIS A 52 12.73 -10.45 1.58
N ASP A 53 13.89 -10.71 0.95
CA ASP A 53 14.26 -12.01 0.39
C ASP A 53 14.51 -13.07 1.47
N ASP A 54 14.67 -12.66 2.73
CA ASP A 54 14.73 -13.54 3.90
C ASP A 54 13.35 -14.15 4.27
N GLY A 55 12.29 -13.76 3.56
CA GLY A 55 10.93 -14.23 3.76
C GLY A 55 10.16 -13.51 4.86
N TYR A 56 10.68 -12.40 5.39
CA TYR A 56 9.98 -11.54 6.35
C TYR A 56 9.43 -10.28 5.68
N TYR A 57 8.28 -9.86 6.16
CA TYR A 57 7.82 -8.48 6.07
C TYR A 57 8.41 -7.67 7.20
N TYR A 58 8.84 -6.46 6.87
CA TYR A 58 9.29 -5.45 7.81
C TYR A 58 8.31 -4.28 7.79
N LEU A 59 7.97 -3.76 8.97
CA LEU A 59 7.13 -2.57 9.12
C LEU A 59 7.84 -1.56 10.01
N THR A 60 7.95 -0.33 9.50
CA THR A 60 8.29 0.87 10.25
C THR A 60 7.22 1.94 10.03
N GLY A 61 7.31 3.05 10.74
CA GLY A 61 6.42 4.20 10.58
C GLY A 61 6.59 5.21 11.71
N SER A 62 5.99 6.39 11.54
CA SER A 62 5.99 7.45 12.54
C SER A 62 5.19 7.02 13.76
N VAL A 63 5.84 7.04 14.93
CA VAL A 63 5.16 6.90 16.23
C VAL A 63 4.57 8.23 16.67
N PRO A 64 3.47 8.27 17.46
CA PRO A 64 2.81 9.52 17.82
C PRO A 64 3.70 10.50 18.59
N GLU A 65 4.67 9.99 19.35
CA GLU A 65 5.60 10.83 20.12
C GLU A 65 6.68 11.50 19.24
N TYR A 66 6.86 11.07 18.00
CA TYR A 66 7.88 11.54 17.06
C TYR A 66 9.30 11.58 17.67
N ASP A 67 9.65 10.59 18.50
CA ASP A 67 10.89 10.57 19.31
C ASP A 67 11.87 9.44 18.94
N ARG A 68 11.47 8.49 18.08
CA ARG A 68 12.25 7.27 17.86
C ARG A 68 11.95 6.60 16.53
N LEU A 69 12.89 5.78 16.11
CA LEU A 69 12.79 4.91 14.94
C LEU A 69 12.47 3.49 15.42
N VAL A 70 11.41 2.90 14.87
CA VAL A 70 10.91 1.59 15.28
C VAL A 70 10.88 0.61 14.12
N LEU A 71 11.00 -0.68 14.42
CA LEU A 71 10.90 -1.73 13.42
C LEU A 71 10.24 -2.98 14.02
N ARG A 72 9.33 -3.59 13.27
CA ARG A 72 8.80 -4.92 13.56
C ARG A 72 8.89 -5.79 12.33
N ARG A 73 8.89 -7.11 12.51
CA ARG A 73 8.85 -8.07 11.39
C ARG A 73 7.93 -9.25 11.63
N SER A 74 7.42 -9.83 10.55
CA SER A 74 6.55 -11.01 10.55
C SER A 74 6.69 -11.79 9.25
N LYS A 75 6.40 -13.10 9.24
CA LYS A 75 6.35 -13.90 8.00
C LYS A 75 5.10 -13.63 7.16
N THR A 76 4.09 -12.97 7.74
CA THR A 76 2.86 -12.58 7.05
C THR A 76 2.52 -11.12 7.33
N ILE A 77 1.81 -10.47 6.41
CA ILE A 77 1.32 -9.10 6.59
C ILE A 77 0.43 -9.04 7.83
N ALA A 78 -0.51 -9.99 7.98
CA ALA A 78 -1.40 -10.04 9.13
C ALA A 78 -0.66 -10.16 10.48
N GLY A 79 0.46 -10.90 10.52
CA GLY A 79 1.26 -11.05 11.74
C GLY A 79 1.97 -9.76 12.19
N LEU A 80 2.12 -8.75 11.32
CA LEU A 80 2.67 -7.44 11.70
C LEU A 80 1.81 -6.72 12.75
N ALA A 81 0.51 -7.04 12.82
CA ALA A 81 -0.41 -6.47 13.81
C ALA A 81 0.01 -6.80 15.26
N THR A 82 0.60 -7.98 15.49
CA THR A 82 1.00 -8.47 16.81
C THR A 82 2.52 -8.65 16.96
N ALA A 83 3.29 -8.37 15.91
CA ALA A 83 4.74 -8.50 15.95
C ALA A 83 5.34 -7.54 16.99
N LYS A 84 6.33 -8.04 17.75
CA LYS A 84 7.07 -7.22 18.71
C LYS A 84 7.81 -6.11 17.98
N GLU A 85 7.72 -4.91 18.51
CA GLU A 85 8.41 -3.73 18.00
C GLU A 85 9.76 -3.54 18.71
N ALA A 86 10.81 -3.31 17.93
CA ALA A 86 12.13 -2.92 18.38
C ALA A 86 12.32 -1.42 18.18
N VAL A 87 12.99 -0.75 19.12
CA VAL A 87 13.45 0.63 18.96
C VAL A 87 14.87 0.58 18.43
N LEU A 88 15.08 1.06 17.21
CA LEU A 88 16.39 1.02 16.56
C LEU A 88 17.26 2.21 16.98
N TRP A 89 16.63 3.37 17.17
CA TRP A 89 17.31 4.62 17.52
C TRP A 89 16.33 5.60 18.16
N ARG A 90 16.85 6.54 18.97
CA ARG A 90 16.07 7.60 19.64
C ARG A 90 16.67 8.97 19.37
N HIS A 91 15.79 9.98 19.30
CA HIS A 91 16.15 11.37 19.12
C HIS A 91 17.21 11.86 20.12
N GLU A 92 17.99 12.85 19.69
CA GLU A 92 19.00 13.50 20.53
C GLU A 92 18.33 14.43 21.57
N LYS A 93 19.04 14.74 22.67
CA LYS A 93 18.50 15.67 23.69
C LYS A 93 18.36 17.10 23.18
N SER A 94 19.21 17.50 22.24
CA SER A 94 19.26 18.83 21.63
C SER A 94 19.91 18.74 20.24
N GLY A 95 19.82 19.80 19.45
CA GLY A 95 20.42 19.84 18.11
C GLY A 95 19.46 19.40 16.99
N PRO A 96 19.97 19.18 15.77
CA PRO A 96 19.15 19.06 14.56
C PRO A 96 18.32 17.76 14.47
N ARG A 97 18.55 16.77 15.34
CA ARG A 97 17.79 15.50 15.38
C ARG A 97 17.12 15.29 16.75
N SER A 98 16.68 16.38 17.38
CA SER A 98 16.12 16.33 18.73
C SER A 98 14.60 16.27 18.78
N GLY A 99 13.90 16.41 17.66
CA GLY A 99 12.45 16.25 17.58
C GLY A 99 11.97 15.93 16.16
N TYR A 100 10.66 15.71 16.03
CA TYR A 100 9.98 15.47 14.75
C TYR A 100 10.58 14.31 13.95
N ILE A 101 10.86 13.19 14.63
CA ILE A 101 11.32 11.96 13.97
C ILE A 101 10.17 11.39 13.14
N TRP A 102 10.22 11.62 11.83
CA TRP A 102 9.12 11.36 10.90
C TRP A 102 9.51 10.41 9.78
N ALA A 103 8.50 9.67 9.33
CA ALA A 103 8.47 8.90 8.08
C ALA A 103 9.72 8.06 7.83
N PRO A 104 10.04 7.11 8.74
CA PRO A 104 11.15 6.22 8.51
C PRO A 104 10.89 5.29 7.32
N GLU A 105 11.90 5.10 6.48
CA GLU A 105 11.93 4.05 5.46
C GLU A 105 13.19 3.21 5.59
N LEU A 106 13.04 1.90 5.68
CA LEU A 106 14.13 0.93 5.74
C LEU A 106 14.49 0.44 4.32
N HIS A 107 15.77 0.53 3.99
CA HIS A 107 16.31 0.18 2.68
C HIS A 107 17.57 -0.68 2.82
N GLN A 108 17.77 -1.59 1.87
CA GLN A 108 19.06 -2.28 1.72
C GLN A 108 19.84 -1.66 0.56
N ILE A 109 21.02 -1.13 0.88
CA ILE A 109 21.93 -0.50 -0.08
C ILE A 109 23.28 -1.21 0.05
N ASP A 110 23.73 -1.81 -1.04
CA ASP A 110 25.05 -2.47 -1.14
C ASP A 110 25.33 -3.45 0.02
N GLY A 111 24.31 -4.24 0.38
CA GLY A 111 24.38 -5.27 1.42
C GLY A 111 24.27 -4.75 2.87
N LYS A 112 24.01 -3.45 3.07
CA LYS A 112 23.79 -2.86 4.40
C LYS A 112 22.41 -2.28 4.55
N TRP A 113 21.90 -2.29 5.78
CA TRP A 113 20.62 -1.69 6.11
C TRP A 113 20.79 -0.22 6.45
N TYR A 114 19.97 0.61 5.81
CA TYR A 114 19.87 2.05 6.05
C TYR A 114 18.42 2.37 6.36
N MET A 115 18.19 3.28 7.31
CA MET A 115 16.87 3.85 7.53
C MET A 115 16.94 5.35 7.32
N TYR A 116 16.21 5.83 6.30
CA TYR A 116 16.02 7.25 6.04
C TYR A 116 14.86 7.75 6.88
N PHE A 117 14.98 8.95 7.43
CA PHE A 117 13.93 9.58 8.23
C PHE A 117 14.11 11.09 8.21
N ALA A 118 13.04 11.83 8.45
CA ALA A 118 13.12 13.27 8.65
C ALA A 118 13.26 13.59 10.15
N ALA A 119 14.01 14.64 10.49
CA ALA A 119 14.12 15.15 11.85
C ALA A 119 14.40 16.64 11.87
N GLY A 120 14.10 17.29 12.99
CA GLY A 120 14.44 18.69 13.25
C GLY A 120 14.80 18.96 14.71
N PRO A 121 15.00 20.23 15.07
CA PRO A 121 15.20 20.63 16.46
C PRO A 121 13.91 20.56 17.27
N ALA A 122 13.97 20.00 18.48
CA ALA A 122 12.90 20.12 19.46
C ALA A 122 12.91 21.48 20.16
N GLY A 123 11.76 21.90 20.68
CA GLY A 123 11.68 22.98 21.67
C GLY A 123 11.20 24.35 21.18
N GLY A 124 10.73 24.48 19.93
CA GLY A 124 10.05 25.70 19.47
C GLY A 124 10.96 26.94 19.46
N GLY A 125 11.74 27.12 18.39
CA GLY A 125 12.50 28.36 18.10
C GLY A 125 12.11 28.97 16.75
N ASP A 126 12.88 29.94 16.24
CA ASP A 126 12.53 30.68 15.01
C ASP A 126 12.40 29.79 13.74
N ASP A 127 12.96 28.58 13.75
CA ASP A 127 12.89 27.57 12.67
C ASP A 127 12.43 26.20 13.20
N VAL A 128 11.26 26.14 13.86
CA VAL A 128 10.67 24.90 14.43
C VAL A 128 10.58 23.75 13.41
N PHE A 129 10.43 24.09 12.12
CA PHE A 129 10.37 23.14 11.02
C PHE A 129 11.64 23.15 10.17
N ARG A 130 12.81 23.31 10.79
CA ARG A 130 14.10 22.97 10.17
C ARG A 130 14.26 21.46 9.98
N ILE A 131 13.28 20.82 9.35
CA ILE A 131 13.24 19.40 9.07
C ILE A 131 14.20 19.11 7.92
N ARG A 132 15.06 18.12 8.11
CA ARG A 132 16.00 17.59 7.13
C ARG A 132 15.93 16.07 7.14
N THR A 133 16.25 15.46 6.01
CA THR A 133 16.42 14.01 5.90
C THR A 133 17.77 13.58 6.46
N PHE A 134 17.76 12.58 7.33
CA PHE A 134 18.93 11.90 7.86
C PHE A 134 18.87 10.41 7.54
N ALA A 135 20.00 9.72 7.69
CA ALA A 135 20.03 8.26 7.67
C ALA A 135 20.74 7.70 8.91
N ILE A 136 20.25 6.57 9.41
CA ILE A 136 21.01 5.66 10.28
C ILE A 136 21.43 4.43 9.47
N VAL A 137 22.53 3.79 9.88
CA VAL A 137 23.07 2.56 9.27
C VAL A 137 23.23 1.46 10.32
N CYS A 138 22.87 0.23 9.95
CA CYS A 138 23.04 -0.95 10.78
C CYS A 138 24.44 -1.55 10.59
N ASP A 139 25.06 -2.02 11.68
CA ASP A 139 26.35 -2.72 11.65
C ASP A 139 26.24 -4.22 11.36
N GLY A 140 25.02 -4.77 11.35
CA GLY A 140 24.76 -6.21 11.26
C GLY A 140 23.76 -6.60 10.16
N PRO A 141 23.70 -7.90 9.82
CA PRO A 141 22.82 -8.41 8.78
C PRO A 141 21.34 -8.47 9.20
N ASP A 142 21.03 -8.55 10.49
CA ASP A 142 19.65 -8.51 11.01
C ASP A 142 19.34 -7.08 11.51
N PRO A 143 18.44 -6.33 10.84
CA PRO A 143 18.12 -4.96 11.21
C PRO A 143 17.33 -4.85 12.53
N ILE A 144 16.80 -5.96 13.06
CA ILE A 144 16.08 -6.00 14.35
C ILE A 144 17.05 -6.02 15.53
N THR A 145 18.19 -6.70 15.39
CA THR A 145 19.14 -6.94 16.50
C THR A 145 20.47 -6.23 16.34
N GLY A 146 20.81 -5.76 15.14
CA GLY A 146 22.04 -5.01 14.90
C GLY A 146 22.04 -3.63 15.58
N ASN A 147 23.22 -3.07 15.76
CA ASN A 147 23.37 -1.73 16.30
C ASN A 147 23.22 -0.70 15.19
N TRP A 148 22.60 0.43 15.52
CA TRP A 148 22.36 1.51 14.58
C TRP A 148 23.14 2.76 14.98
N SER A 149 23.75 3.40 13.99
CA SER A 149 24.48 4.65 14.17
C SER A 149 24.04 5.69 13.15
N VAL A 150 24.08 6.97 13.52
CA VAL A 150 23.76 8.08 12.62
C VAL A 150 24.84 8.17 11.55
N LEU A 151 24.43 8.08 10.28
CA LEU A 151 25.31 8.25 9.15
C LEU A 151 25.52 9.73 8.82
N GLY A 152 24.45 10.52 8.89
CA GLY A 152 24.49 11.96 8.59
C GLY A 152 23.22 12.47 7.91
N GLU A 153 23.29 13.73 7.47
CA GLU A 153 22.25 14.44 6.74
C GLU A 153 22.37 14.21 5.23
N LEU A 154 21.24 14.10 4.55
CA LEU A 154 21.19 14.01 3.08
C LEU A 154 21.64 15.33 2.45
N GLN A 155 22.56 15.26 1.49
CA GLN A 155 22.99 16.42 0.73
C GLN A 155 21.96 16.75 -0.36
N THR A 156 21.23 17.87 -0.18
CA THR A 156 20.22 18.34 -1.12
C THR A 156 20.64 19.68 -1.77
N PRO A 157 20.04 20.09 -2.90
CA PRO A 157 20.42 21.33 -3.59
C PRO A 157 20.17 22.62 -2.79
N TRP A 158 19.27 22.58 -1.80
CA TRP A 158 18.85 23.75 -1.03
C TRP A 158 18.88 23.46 0.46
N ASP A 159 19.34 24.42 1.26
CA ASP A 159 19.19 24.37 2.72
C ASP A 159 17.76 24.76 3.13
N SER A 160 16.82 23.84 2.93
CA SER A 160 15.38 24.04 3.15
C SER A 160 14.72 22.80 3.71
N PHE A 161 13.47 22.96 4.16
CA PHE A 161 12.60 21.87 4.61
C PHE A 161 12.59 20.72 3.59
N ASN A 162 13.02 19.53 4.03
CA ASN A 162 12.94 18.30 3.25
C ASN A 162 12.66 17.09 4.15
N LEU A 163 11.91 16.14 3.61
CA LEU A 163 11.40 14.95 4.32
C LEU A 163 10.97 13.87 3.31
N ASP A 164 10.40 12.80 3.84
CA ASP A 164 9.66 11.77 3.08
C ASP A 164 10.49 11.20 1.93
N SER A 165 11.67 10.74 2.30
CA SER A 165 12.64 10.25 1.35
C SER A 165 12.47 8.77 1.08
N THR A 166 12.38 8.40 -0.19
CA THR A 166 12.35 7.00 -0.63
C THR A 166 13.46 6.69 -1.62
N SER A 167 13.98 5.46 -1.57
CA SER A 167 14.95 4.94 -2.53
C SER A 167 14.35 3.79 -3.33
N PHE A 168 14.66 3.73 -4.62
CA PHE A 168 14.28 2.60 -5.47
C PHE A 168 15.34 2.33 -6.53
N VAL A 169 15.34 1.13 -7.09
CA VAL A 169 16.25 0.73 -8.18
C VAL A 169 15.44 0.50 -9.43
N HIS A 170 15.87 1.12 -10.53
CA HIS A 170 15.30 0.91 -11.86
C HIS A 170 16.42 0.66 -12.86
N LYS A 171 16.37 -0.47 -13.58
CA LYS A 171 17.38 -0.88 -14.57
C LYS A 171 18.83 -0.77 -14.07
N GLY A 172 19.07 -1.20 -12.83
CA GLY A 172 20.38 -1.20 -12.18
C GLY A 172 20.85 0.18 -11.67
N VAL A 173 20.04 1.22 -11.83
CA VAL A 173 20.33 2.57 -11.32
C VAL A 173 19.49 2.83 -10.07
N ARG A 174 20.13 3.28 -9.00
CA ARG A 174 19.44 3.71 -7.78
C ARG A 174 19.00 5.16 -7.90
N TYR A 175 17.72 5.39 -7.63
CA TYR A 175 17.10 6.69 -7.57
C TYR A 175 16.69 7.01 -6.14
N PHE A 176 16.55 8.30 -5.89
CA PHE A 176 16.06 8.87 -4.65
C PHE A 176 14.97 9.87 -4.99
N ALA A 177 13.80 9.72 -4.40
CA ALA A 177 12.69 10.66 -4.52
C ALA A 177 12.34 11.19 -3.14
N TRP A 178 12.05 12.49 -3.04
CA TRP A 178 11.79 13.14 -1.77
C TRP A 178 10.92 14.38 -1.93
N ALA A 179 10.43 14.90 -0.81
CA ALA A 179 9.68 16.14 -0.74
C ALA A 179 10.56 17.28 -0.21
N GLN A 180 10.55 18.44 -0.87
CA GLN A 180 11.36 19.59 -0.45
C GLN A 180 10.76 20.95 -0.82
N ARG A 181 10.98 21.96 0.02
CA ARG A 181 10.68 23.35 -0.31
C ARG A 181 11.76 23.94 -1.20
N GLU A 182 11.42 24.42 -2.39
CA GLU A 182 12.36 25.12 -3.28
C GLU A 182 12.25 26.64 -3.11
N PRO A 183 13.37 27.36 -2.90
CA PRO A 183 13.35 28.82 -2.88
C PRO A 183 12.78 29.42 -4.17
N GLY A 184 11.88 30.40 -4.03
CA GLY A 184 11.24 31.06 -5.17
C GLY A 184 9.94 30.40 -5.65
N ILE A 185 9.51 29.31 -5.02
CA ILE A 185 8.20 28.67 -5.27
C ILE A 185 7.34 28.79 -4.02
N GLU A 186 6.15 29.38 -4.18
CA GLU A 186 5.19 29.62 -3.11
C GLU A 186 4.41 28.33 -2.74
N THR A 187 5.12 27.32 -2.24
CA THR A 187 4.59 26.02 -1.77
C THR A 187 5.25 25.58 -0.44
N ASN A 188 4.62 24.61 0.24
CA ASN A 188 5.20 23.96 1.42
C ASN A 188 6.29 22.97 1.00
N SER A 189 5.98 22.12 0.00
CA SER A 189 6.87 21.12 -0.56
C SER A 189 6.46 20.76 -1.99
N ASN A 190 7.44 20.35 -2.78
CA ASN A 190 7.31 19.78 -4.12
C ASN A 190 8.01 18.41 -4.13
N LEU A 191 7.79 17.59 -5.15
CA LEU A 191 8.55 16.34 -5.30
C LEU A 191 9.73 16.47 -6.25
N TYR A 192 10.81 15.80 -5.91
CA TYR A 192 12.03 15.72 -6.71
C TYR A 192 12.49 14.28 -6.87
N ILE A 193 13.29 14.06 -7.91
CA ILE A 193 14.02 12.82 -8.15
C ILE A 193 15.46 13.11 -8.54
N ALA A 194 16.37 12.26 -8.10
CA ALA A 194 17.76 12.24 -8.52
C ALA A 194 18.32 10.81 -8.52
N LYS A 195 19.49 10.60 -9.11
CA LYS A 195 20.26 9.38 -8.83
C LYS A 195 20.83 9.44 -7.42
N LEU A 196 20.97 8.30 -6.76
CA LEU A 196 21.64 8.19 -5.47
C LEU A 196 23.07 7.64 -5.68
N GLU A 197 24.08 8.49 -5.54
CA GLU A 197 25.49 8.12 -5.76
C GLU A 197 26.10 7.41 -4.54
N SER A 198 25.68 7.81 -3.36
CA SER A 198 25.98 7.15 -2.09
C SER A 198 24.80 7.35 -1.15
N PRO A 199 24.71 6.64 -0.01
CA PRO A 199 23.54 6.71 0.86
C PRO A 199 23.12 8.13 1.30
N LEU A 200 24.01 9.14 1.25
CA LEU A 200 23.68 10.53 1.58
C LEU A 200 23.96 11.54 0.45
N LYS A 201 24.40 11.08 -0.73
CA LYS A 201 24.81 11.97 -1.83
C LYS A 201 23.95 11.73 -3.06
N LEU A 202 23.22 12.77 -3.47
CA LEU A 202 22.49 12.80 -4.73
C LEU A 202 23.45 13.06 -5.90
N GLY A 203 23.08 12.57 -7.08
CA GLY A 203 23.75 12.94 -8.32
C GLY A 203 23.50 14.39 -8.72
N GLU A 204 24.33 14.91 -9.62
CA GLU A 204 24.31 16.34 -10.02
C GLU A 204 22.95 16.80 -10.58
N LYS A 205 22.26 15.94 -11.35
CA LYS A 205 20.96 16.26 -11.93
C LYS A 205 19.83 15.93 -10.94
N VAL A 206 19.24 16.98 -10.39
CA VAL A 206 17.98 16.94 -9.62
C VAL A 206 16.84 17.45 -10.49
N THR A 207 15.75 16.69 -10.54
CA THR A 207 14.58 17.01 -11.36
C THR A 207 13.36 17.20 -10.48
N ARG A 208 12.70 18.35 -10.60
CA ARG A 208 11.39 18.59 -9.99
C ARG A 208 10.31 17.89 -10.81
N LEU A 209 9.57 17.00 -10.16
CA LEU A 209 8.53 16.19 -10.82
C LEU A 209 7.14 16.80 -10.73
N THR A 210 6.79 17.36 -9.56
CA THR A 210 5.48 17.98 -9.37
C THR A 210 5.55 19.14 -8.39
N VAL A 211 4.79 20.19 -8.72
CA VAL A 211 4.43 21.29 -7.84
C VAL A 211 2.93 21.16 -7.54
N PRO A 212 2.47 21.30 -6.29
CA PRO A 212 1.05 21.28 -5.97
C PRO A 212 0.35 22.53 -6.52
N THR A 213 -0.53 22.33 -7.50
CA THR A 213 -1.22 23.41 -8.23
C THR A 213 -2.71 23.14 -8.43
N LEU A 214 -3.14 21.88 -8.38
CA LEU A 214 -4.53 21.50 -8.55
C LEU A 214 -5.32 21.78 -7.27
N ASP A 215 -6.61 22.09 -7.41
CA ASP A 215 -7.47 22.47 -6.27
C ASP A 215 -7.44 21.45 -5.13
N TRP A 216 -7.35 20.16 -5.45
CA TRP A 216 -7.29 19.09 -4.47
C TRP A 216 -5.91 18.93 -3.80
N GLU A 217 -4.85 19.52 -4.35
CA GLU A 217 -3.48 19.48 -3.81
C GLU A 217 -3.20 20.61 -2.80
N VAL A 218 -4.00 21.68 -2.83
CA VAL A 218 -3.70 22.95 -2.15
C VAL A 218 -4.64 23.26 -0.98
N ARG A 219 -5.38 22.27 -0.48
CA ARG A 219 -6.38 22.49 0.56
C ARG A 219 -5.71 22.49 1.94
N GLY A 220 -5.69 23.66 2.57
CA GLY A 220 -5.00 23.89 3.85
C GLY A 220 -3.53 24.24 3.66
N TYR A 221 -2.77 23.39 2.97
CA TYR A 221 -1.38 23.62 2.60
C TYR A 221 -1.12 23.22 1.15
N LYS A 222 -0.13 23.84 0.51
CA LYS A 222 0.31 23.50 -0.85
C LYS A 222 1.41 22.45 -0.77
N VAL A 223 1.01 21.19 -0.63
CA VAL A 223 1.89 20.06 -0.32
C VAL A 223 1.88 19.05 -1.45
N ALA A 224 3.08 18.62 -1.84
CA ALA A 224 3.30 17.34 -2.50
C ALA A 224 4.43 16.63 -1.73
N GLU A 225 4.10 15.54 -1.06
CA GLU A 225 5.01 14.81 -0.17
C GLU A 225 4.87 13.28 -0.28
N ALA A 226 5.61 12.51 0.52
CA ALA A 226 5.51 11.05 0.56
C ALA A 226 5.50 10.34 -0.81
N PRO A 227 6.53 10.53 -1.66
CA PRO A 227 6.65 9.78 -2.91
C PRO A 227 6.79 8.28 -2.62
N ALA A 228 6.01 7.45 -3.32
CA ALA A 228 6.15 6.00 -3.30
C ALA A 228 6.04 5.42 -4.70
N VAL A 229 6.91 4.47 -5.05
CA VAL A 229 7.05 3.97 -6.42
C VAL A 229 6.56 2.53 -6.56
N LEU A 230 5.72 2.30 -7.56
CA LEU A 230 5.26 1.00 -8.02
C LEU A 230 5.71 0.79 -9.47
N HIS A 231 6.40 -0.33 -9.75
CA HIS A 231 6.82 -0.69 -11.11
C HIS A 231 6.00 -1.88 -11.63
N ARG A 232 5.09 -1.59 -12.57
CA ARG A 232 4.14 -2.57 -13.13
C ARG A 232 3.76 -2.20 -14.55
N ASN A 233 3.42 -3.22 -15.34
CA ASN A 233 2.77 -3.05 -16.65
C ASN A 233 3.50 -2.05 -17.58
N GLY A 234 4.83 -2.16 -17.65
CA GLY A 234 5.69 -1.33 -18.49
C GLY A 234 5.92 0.10 -17.99
N ARG A 235 5.48 0.44 -16.77
CA ARG A 235 5.46 1.81 -16.25
C ARG A 235 5.93 1.89 -14.81
N LEU A 236 6.43 3.07 -14.45
CA LEU A 236 6.60 3.49 -13.07
C LEU A 236 5.43 4.39 -12.68
N PHE A 237 4.79 4.05 -11.58
CA PHE A 237 3.71 4.78 -10.93
C PHE A 237 4.26 5.35 -9.63
N MET A 238 4.48 6.67 -9.58
CA MET A 238 4.90 7.36 -8.36
C MET A 238 3.70 8.05 -7.73
N THR A 239 3.14 7.46 -6.68
CA THR A 239 2.13 8.14 -5.86
C THR A 239 2.80 9.19 -4.98
N TYR A 240 2.01 10.17 -4.56
CA TYR A 240 2.43 11.17 -3.58
C TYR A 240 1.21 11.67 -2.82
N SER A 241 1.43 12.20 -1.62
CA SER A 241 0.35 12.78 -0.82
C SER A 241 0.26 14.29 -0.99
N ALA A 242 -0.96 14.83 -0.89
CA ALA A 242 -1.21 16.25 -1.07
C ALA A 242 -2.24 16.81 -0.09
N SER A 243 -2.34 18.14 -0.01
CA SER A 243 -3.14 18.90 0.98
C SER A 243 -2.68 18.70 2.45
N ALA A 244 -3.41 19.30 3.38
CA ALA A 244 -3.18 19.12 4.83
C ALA A 244 -3.46 17.67 5.28
N THR A 245 -2.80 17.24 6.37
CA THR A 245 -2.89 15.89 6.96
C THR A 245 -4.18 15.62 7.76
N ASP A 246 -5.29 16.23 7.33
CA ASP A 246 -6.65 16.00 7.84
C ASP A 246 -7.50 15.23 6.80
N ALA A 247 -8.83 15.30 6.88
CA ALA A 247 -9.72 14.61 5.93
C ALA A 247 -9.52 15.01 4.45
N ARG A 248 -8.75 16.07 4.16
CA ARG A 248 -8.43 16.53 2.80
C ARG A 248 -7.22 15.80 2.21
N TYR A 249 -6.44 15.11 3.04
CA TYR A 249 -5.26 14.36 2.62
C TYR A 249 -5.65 13.25 1.63
N CYS A 250 -4.88 13.13 0.57
CA CYS A 250 -5.19 12.22 -0.53
C CYS A 250 -3.94 11.89 -1.35
N LEU A 251 -4.03 10.86 -2.20
CA LEU A 251 -2.95 10.48 -3.11
C LEU A 251 -3.15 11.08 -4.50
N GLY A 252 -2.10 11.73 -5.01
CA GLY A 252 -1.86 11.98 -6.42
C GLY A 252 -1.06 10.85 -7.06
N LEU A 253 -0.89 10.91 -8.39
CA LEU A 253 -0.14 9.93 -9.16
C LEU A 253 0.64 10.59 -10.29
N LEU A 254 1.93 10.26 -10.40
CA LEU A 254 2.76 10.51 -11.57
C LEU A 254 3.03 9.18 -12.28
N THR A 255 2.98 9.18 -13.61
CA THR A 255 3.23 7.97 -14.42
C THR A 255 4.33 8.23 -15.43
N ALA A 256 5.30 7.32 -15.53
CA ALA A 256 6.35 7.33 -16.54
C ALA A 256 6.46 5.97 -17.23
N ASP A 257 6.81 5.96 -18.51
CA ASP A 257 7.21 4.74 -19.23
C ASP A 257 8.52 4.20 -18.63
N GLU A 258 8.63 2.89 -18.45
CA GLU A 258 9.82 2.29 -17.85
C GLU A 258 11.10 2.46 -18.68
N ASN A 259 11.00 2.87 -19.93
CA ASN A 259 12.11 3.12 -20.84
C ASN A 259 12.45 4.61 -20.99
N ALA A 260 11.69 5.51 -20.36
CA ALA A 260 11.94 6.94 -20.40
C ALA A 260 13.14 7.37 -19.53
N ASP A 261 13.66 8.58 -19.77
CA ASP A 261 14.59 9.22 -18.82
C ASP A 261 13.80 9.67 -17.59
N LEU A 262 13.94 8.95 -16.48
CA LEU A 262 13.26 9.29 -15.22
C LEU A 262 13.72 10.64 -14.64
N LEU A 263 14.87 11.17 -15.08
CA LEU A 263 15.34 12.51 -14.71
C LEU A 263 14.86 13.60 -15.68
N ASP A 264 14.05 13.29 -16.69
CA ASP A 264 13.33 14.30 -17.47
C ASP A 264 11.92 14.46 -16.88
N ALA A 265 11.57 15.68 -16.47
CA ALA A 265 10.24 15.97 -15.92
C ALA A 265 9.14 15.68 -16.95
N ASN A 266 9.41 15.82 -18.25
CA ASN A 266 8.43 15.54 -19.31
C ASN A 266 8.13 14.04 -19.47
N SER A 267 8.95 13.16 -18.89
CA SER A 267 8.67 11.72 -18.86
C SER A 267 7.52 11.37 -17.91
N TRP A 268 7.15 12.29 -17.00
CA TRP A 268 6.17 12.06 -15.96
C TRP A 268 4.86 12.77 -16.26
N THR A 269 3.78 12.02 -16.35
CA THR A 269 2.43 12.56 -16.50
C THR A 269 1.71 12.57 -15.15
N LYS A 270 1.27 13.76 -14.70
CA LYS A 270 0.46 13.91 -13.48
C LYS A 270 -1.01 13.59 -13.75
N SER A 271 -1.63 12.79 -12.88
CA SER A 271 -3.09 12.59 -12.86
C SER A 271 -3.83 13.90 -12.53
N PRO A 272 -4.86 14.30 -13.29
CA PRO A 272 -5.61 15.53 -13.01
C PRO A 272 -6.49 15.43 -11.76
N GLN A 273 -6.80 14.21 -11.31
CA GLN A 273 -7.62 13.92 -10.13
C GLN A 273 -6.84 13.05 -9.13
N PRO A 274 -7.15 13.14 -7.83
CA PRO A 274 -6.55 12.25 -6.85
C PRO A 274 -6.98 10.81 -7.14
N VAL A 275 -6.08 9.86 -6.93
CA VAL A 275 -6.31 8.43 -7.17
C VAL A 275 -6.79 7.70 -5.91
N PHE A 276 -6.70 8.34 -4.74
CA PHE A 276 -7.16 7.78 -3.48
C PHE A 276 -7.53 8.88 -2.50
N VAL A 277 -8.76 8.86 -1.99
CA VAL A 277 -9.35 9.95 -1.18
C VAL A 277 -10.15 9.40 0.00
N SER A 278 -10.51 10.28 0.92
CA SER A 278 -11.46 9.99 2.00
C SER A 278 -12.75 9.36 1.49
N ASN A 279 -13.27 8.40 2.25
CA ASN A 279 -14.53 7.73 1.95
C ASN A 279 -15.37 7.61 3.23
N SER A 280 -16.52 8.29 3.24
CA SER A 280 -17.44 8.31 4.38
C SER A 280 -18.21 7.00 4.53
N ALA A 281 -18.45 6.25 3.45
CA ALA A 281 -19.15 4.97 3.51
C ALA A 281 -18.32 3.89 4.23
N THR A 282 -16.99 3.97 4.13
CA THR A 282 -16.05 3.07 4.82
C THR A 282 -15.42 3.68 6.08
N SER A 283 -15.79 4.93 6.42
CA SER A 283 -15.27 5.71 7.54
C SER A 283 -13.74 5.81 7.57
N VAL A 284 -13.12 6.07 6.42
CA VAL A 284 -11.67 6.36 6.36
C VAL A 284 -11.43 7.74 5.80
N TYR A 285 -10.76 8.58 6.58
CA TYR A 285 -10.53 9.98 6.27
C TYR A 285 -9.04 10.30 6.21
N GLY A 286 -8.67 11.11 5.22
CA GLY A 286 -7.30 11.55 4.96
C GLY A 286 -6.34 10.40 4.63
N PRO A 287 -6.65 9.49 3.68
CA PRO A 287 -5.74 8.42 3.36
C PRO A 287 -4.51 8.96 2.61
N GLY A 288 -3.32 8.60 3.08
CA GLY A 288 -2.09 9.01 2.41
C GLY A 288 -0.83 8.44 3.05
N HIS A 289 0.29 9.07 2.69
CA HIS A 289 1.67 8.66 2.96
C HIS A 289 1.82 7.15 2.78
N ASN A 290 1.62 6.71 1.53
CA ASN A 290 1.55 5.30 1.23
C ASN A 290 2.94 4.70 0.98
N SER A 291 3.00 3.38 1.05
CA SER A 291 4.07 2.57 0.47
C SER A 291 3.44 1.39 -0.28
N PHE A 292 4.27 0.60 -0.95
CA PHE A 292 3.84 -0.59 -1.69
C PHE A 292 4.61 -1.82 -1.22
N THR A 293 3.89 -2.94 -1.10
CA THR A 293 4.48 -4.27 -0.90
C THR A 293 3.74 -5.28 -1.75
N VAL A 294 4.10 -6.56 -1.62
CA VAL A 294 3.33 -7.67 -2.18
C VAL A 294 2.83 -8.56 -1.06
N ASP A 295 1.71 -9.24 -1.22
CA ASP A 295 1.27 -10.24 -0.26
C ASP A 295 2.02 -11.58 -0.42
N GLU A 296 1.63 -12.56 0.39
CA GLU A 296 2.22 -13.90 0.38
C GLU A 296 2.03 -14.62 -0.97
N LYS A 297 1.04 -14.20 -1.77
CA LYS A 297 0.73 -14.69 -3.11
C LYS A 297 1.37 -13.85 -4.23
N GLY A 298 2.15 -12.81 -3.89
CA GLY A 298 2.82 -11.94 -4.85
C GLY A 298 1.92 -10.85 -5.44
N ARG A 299 0.73 -10.61 -4.88
CA ARG A 299 -0.21 -9.58 -5.34
C ARG A 299 0.16 -8.25 -4.71
N ASP A 300 0.07 -7.15 -5.46
CA ASP A 300 0.43 -5.84 -4.95
C ASP A 300 -0.53 -5.36 -3.85
N ILE A 301 0.05 -4.77 -2.81
CA ILE A 301 -0.63 -4.27 -1.62
C ILE A 301 -0.28 -2.80 -1.44
N LEU A 302 -1.30 -1.96 -1.41
CA LEU A 302 -1.21 -0.58 -0.94
C LEU A 302 -1.13 -0.59 0.58
N VAL A 303 -0.11 0.05 1.14
CA VAL A 303 0.02 0.31 2.57
C VAL A 303 -0.15 1.82 2.74
N TYR A 304 -1.00 2.26 3.67
CA TYR A 304 -1.29 3.70 3.85
C TYR A 304 -1.72 3.97 5.28
N HIS A 305 -1.76 5.24 5.69
CA HIS A 305 -2.45 5.61 6.92
C HIS A 305 -3.79 6.31 6.64
N GLY A 306 -4.71 6.27 7.59
CA GLY A 306 -5.93 7.07 7.58
C GLY A 306 -6.62 7.06 8.95
N ARG A 307 -7.52 8.02 9.20
CA ARG A 307 -8.30 8.12 10.45
C ARG A 307 -9.68 7.51 10.30
N ASP A 308 -10.25 7.08 11.42
CA ASP A 308 -11.62 6.54 11.50
C ASP A 308 -12.71 7.63 11.62
N TYR A 309 -12.31 8.91 11.62
CA TYR A 309 -13.20 10.05 11.79
C TYR A 309 -12.71 11.25 10.98
N GLU A 310 -13.67 12.08 10.54
CA GLU A 310 -13.41 13.23 9.67
C GLU A 310 -12.86 14.44 10.44
N ALA A 311 -13.58 14.86 11.49
CA ALA A 311 -13.27 16.05 12.24
C ALA A 311 -12.21 15.76 13.32
N ILE A 312 -11.06 16.42 13.21
CA ILE A 312 -9.98 16.31 14.19
C ILE A 312 -10.17 17.36 15.28
N GLN A 313 -10.06 16.94 16.54
CA GLN A 313 -9.97 17.85 17.67
C GLN A 313 -8.50 18.20 17.94
N GLY A 314 -8.18 19.51 17.96
CA GLY A 314 -6.81 19.99 18.16
C GLY A 314 -5.97 20.00 16.88
N ASP A 315 -4.64 20.08 17.05
CA ASP A 315 -3.70 20.06 15.94
C ASP A 315 -3.66 18.66 15.28
N PRO A 316 -3.94 18.54 13.96
CA PRO A 316 -3.83 17.28 13.23
C PRO A 316 -2.49 16.56 13.37
N LEU A 317 -1.39 17.30 13.51
CA LEU A 317 -0.05 16.73 13.67
C LEU A 317 0.09 15.99 15.01
N LEU A 318 -0.54 16.50 16.07
CA LEU A 318 -0.45 15.95 17.43
C LEU A 318 -1.55 14.92 17.73
N ASN A 319 -2.50 14.77 16.83
CA ASN A 319 -3.52 13.74 16.92
C ASN A 319 -2.93 12.35 16.57
N PRO A 320 -2.94 11.37 17.50
CA PRO A 320 -2.24 10.10 17.34
C PRO A 320 -2.96 9.09 16.45
N ASP A 321 -4.19 9.36 16.01
CA ASP A 321 -5.10 8.34 15.49
C ASP A 321 -5.00 8.09 13.98
N ARG A 322 -3.87 8.46 13.38
CA ARG A 322 -3.51 7.90 12.07
C ARG A 322 -3.13 6.44 12.26
N HIS A 323 -3.77 5.56 11.52
CA HIS A 323 -3.57 4.11 11.65
C HIS A 323 -3.06 3.53 10.34
N THR A 324 -2.03 2.69 10.41
CA THR A 324 -1.52 1.97 9.24
C THR A 324 -2.54 0.93 8.82
N ARG A 325 -2.84 0.91 7.52
CA ARG A 325 -3.82 0.07 6.84
C ARG A 325 -3.18 -0.55 5.61
N VAL A 326 -3.75 -1.65 5.16
CA VAL A 326 -3.37 -2.31 3.91
C VAL A 326 -4.59 -2.62 3.06
N GLN A 327 -4.45 -2.65 1.75
CA GLN A 327 -5.44 -3.25 0.85
C GLN A 327 -4.79 -3.72 -0.45
N ARG A 328 -5.41 -4.71 -1.10
CA ARG A 328 -4.96 -5.17 -2.41
C ARG A 328 -5.13 -4.06 -3.45
N LEU A 329 -4.09 -3.87 -4.25
CA LEU A 329 -4.13 -3.02 -5.43
C LEU A 329 -4.60 -3.85 -6.64
N TYR A 330 -5.48 -3.27 -7.44
CA TYR A 330 -5.96 -3.87 -8.67
C TYR A 330 -5.49 -3.04 -9.86
N TYR A 331 -5.80 -3.49 -11.07
CA TYR A 331 -5.38 -2.80 -12.29
C TYR A 331 -6.57 -2.69 -13.24
N THR A 332 -6.70 -1.52 -13.85
CA THR A 332 -7.59 -1.32 -15.00
C THR A 332 -7.07 -2.09 -16.21
N ALA A 333 -7.90 -2.23 -17.25
CA ALA A 333 -7.54 -2.98 -18.46
C ALA A 333 -6.32 -2.41 -19.20
N ASP A 334 -6.07 -1.10 -19.10
CA ASP A 334 -4.88 -0.45 -19.64
C ASP A 334 -3.63 -0.64 -18.76
N GLY A 335 -3.73 -1.35 -17.63
CA GLY A 335 -2.66 -1.63 -16.68
C GLY A 335 -2.34 -0.50 -15.68
N THR A 336 -3.14 0.56 -15.62
CA THR A 336 -3.03 1.59 -14.57
C THR A 336 -3.52 1.01 -13.23
N PRO A 337 -2.89 1.33 -12.09
CA PRO A 337 -3.35 0.86 -10.79
C PRO A 337 -4.72 1.47 -10.43
N ASP A 338 -5.66 0.59 -10.08
CA ASP A 338 -6.95 0.94 -9.50
C ASP A 338 -6.86 0.77 -7.97
N PHE A 339 -6.80 1.90 -7.28
CA PHE A 339 -6.73 1.98 -5.82
C PHE A 339 -8.09 1.74 -5.16
N GLY A 340 -9.19 1.88 -5.92
CA GLY A 340 -10.55 1.86 -5.40
C GLY A 340 -10.77 2.94 -4.34
N VAL A 341 -11.36 2.55 -3.22
CA VAL A 341 -11.57 3.40 -2.04
C VAL A 341 -10.85 2.78 -0.84
N PRO A 342 -10.52 3.55 0.21
CA PRO A 342 -10.00 2.97 1.43
C PRO A 342 -11.03 2.02 2.04
N VAL A 343 -10.69 0.72 2.13
CA VAL A 343 -11.69 -0.33 2.38
C VAL A 343 -12.34 -0.28 3.76
N GLY A 344 -11.80 0.47 4.72
CA GLY A 344 -12.34 0.59 6.09
C GLY A 344 -11.82 -0.46 7.08
N ASN A 345 -12.43 -0.49 8.28
CA ASN A 345 -12.06 -1.39 9.37
C ASN A 345 -12.58 -2.82 9.18
N GLY A 346 -11.81 -3.80 9.64
CA GLY A 346 -12.11 -5.24 9.58
C GLY A 346 -11.21 -6.04 8.63
N PRO A 347 -11.48 -7.35 8.45
CA PRO A 347 -10.73 -8.22 7.54
C PRO A 347 -10.77 -7.72 6.09
N LEU A 348 -9.65 -7.77 5.36
CA LEU A 348 -9.63 -7.31 3.97
C LEU A 348 -10.74 -7.94 3.13
N PRO A 349 -11.41 -7.16 2.26
CA PRO A 349 -12.44 -7.70 1.39
C PRO A 349 -11.83 -8.55 0.27
N GLU A 350 -12.66 -9.40 -0.31
CA GLU A 350 -12.36 -10.16 -1.53
C GLU A 350 -13.35 -9.77 -2.63
N ARG A 351 -12.99 -10.11 -3.87
CA ARG A 351 -13.90 -10.10 -5.02
C ARG A 351 -14.22 -11.53 -5.40
N PHE A 352 -15.44 -11.75 -5.88
CA PHE A 352 -15.90 -13.08 -6.29
C PHE A 352 -16.16 -13.07 -7.79
N VAL A 353 -15.28 -13.71 -8.56
CA VAL A 353 -15.36 -13.82 -10.02
C VAL A 353 -16.07 -15.12 -10.39
N SER A 354 -17.06 -15.07 -11.28
CA SER A 354 -17.78 -16.27 -11.70
C SER A 354 -16.83 -17.25 -12.41
N SER A 355 -16.91 -18.53 -12.04
CA SER A 355 -16.12 -19.59 -12.70
C SER A 355 -16.58 -19.90 -14.13
N THR A 356 -17.82 -19.55 -14.47
CA THR A 356 -18.42 -19.80 -15.78
C THR A 356 -18.29 -18.62 -16.74
N ASP A 357 -18.13 -17.40 -16.21
CA ASP A 357 -17.91 -16.18 -17.00
C ASP A 357 -17.03 -15.18 -16.21
N PRO A 358 -15.72 -15.06 -16.53
CA PRO A 358 -14.81 -14.19 -15.80
C PRO A 358 -15.10 -12.69 -15.97
N THR A 359 -16.01 -12.30 -16.87
CA THR A 359 -16.48 -10.92 -16.99
C THR A 359 -17.55 -10.54 -15.96
N ARG A 360 -18.05 -11.53 -15.20
CA ARG A 360 -19.11 -11.37 -14.21
C ARG A 360 -18.56 -11.57 -12.81
N LEU A 361 -18.73 -10.57 -11.96
CA LEU A 361 -18.40 -10.64 -10.54
C LEU A 361 -19.66 -10.49 -9.70
N MET A 362 -19.60 -11.00 -8.47
CA MET A 362 -20.54 -10.60 -7.44
C MET A 362 -20.33 -9.11 -7.15
N ALA A 363 -21.37 -8.31 -7.34
CA ALA A 363 -21.29 -6.87 -7.16
C ALA A 363 -22.63 -6.28 -6.71
N HIS A 364 -22.65 -4.98 -6.44
CA HIS A 364 -23.86 -4.26 -6.04
C HIS A 364 -23.96 -2.85 -6.63
N ASP A 365 -25.19 -2.37 -6.79
CA ASP A 365 -25.52 -0.97 -7.07
C ASP A 365 -26.59 -0.50 -6.09
N GLY A 366 -26.22 0.40 -5.17
CA GLY A 366 -26.98 0.59 -3.93
C GLY A 366 -27.23 -0.75 -3.25
N THR A 367 -28.48 -1.01 -2.85
CA THR A 367 -28.89 -2.29 -2.21
C THR A 367 -29.18 -3.42 -3.20
N ALA A 368 -29.15 -3.16 -4.52
CA ALA A 368 -29.38 -4.18 -5.54
C ALA A 368 -28.10 -4.98 -5.79
N LEU A 369 -28.21 -6.31 -5.76
CA LEU A 369 -27.13 -7.22 -6.13
C LEU A 369 -27.12 -7.42 -7.65
N ILE A 370 -25.94 -7.34 -8.25
CA ILE A 370 -25.75 -7.49 -9.70
C ILE A 370 -24.64 -8.50 -10.00
N ALA A 371 -24.78 -9.22 -11.11
CA ALA A 371 -23.70 -10.01 -11.70
C ALA A 371 -23.03 -9.16 -12.80
N GLY A 372 -21.85 -8.61 -12.53
CA GLY A 372 -21.21 -7.68 -13.45
C GLY A 372 -19.85 -7.21 -12.98
N ASN A 373 -19.24 -6.26 -13.69
CA ASN A 373 -17.95 -5.67 -13.34
C ASN A 373 -18.05 -4.14 -13.27
N PRO A 374 -18.79 -3.59 -12.28
CA PRO A 374 -18.85 -2.15 -12.02
C PRO A 374 -17.52 -1.64 -11.42
N SER A 375 -17.53 -0.48 -10.77
CA SER A 375 -16.34 0.03 -10.07
C SER A 375 -15.80 -0.97 -9.06
N LEU A 376 -14.47 -0.95 -8.82
CA LEU A 376 -13.80 -1.89 -7.93
C LEU A 376 -14.47 -2.01 -6.57
N ALA A 377 -14.82 -0.88 -5.93
CA ALA A 377 -15.43 -0.86 -4.61
C ALA A 377 -16.79 -1.55 -4.55
N GLN A 378 -17.55 -1.56 -5.65
CA GLN A 378 -18.85 -2.24 -5.75
C GLN A 378 -18.73 -3.76 -5.90
N THR A 379 -17.52 -4.27 -6.16
CA THR A 379 -17.24 -5.71 -6.30
C THR A 379 -16.61 -6.33 -5.04
N GLN A 380 -16.38 -5.52 -4.00
CA GLN A 380 -15.62 -5.92 -2.81
C GLN A 380 -16.53 -6.22 -1.63
N PHE A 381 -16.42 -7.45 -1.12
CA PHE A 381 -17.20 -7.94 0.02
C PHE A 381 -16.28 -8.48 1.11
N ARG A 382 -16.59 -8.13 2.36
CA ARG A 382 -15.99 -8.72 3.55
C ARG A 382 -16.70 -10.02 3.88
N GLN A 383 -15.90 -11.03 4.20
CA GLN A 383 -16.39 -12.25 4.83
C GLN A 383 -16.23 -12.10 6.35
N THR A 384 -17.34 -12.13 7.08
CA THR A 384 -17.33 -12.15 8.54
C THR A 384 -17.86 -13.50 9.04
N SER A 385 -17.45 -13.90 10.24
CA SER A 385 -17.95 -15.12 10.86
C SER A 385 -19.46 -15.03 11.07
N GLY A 386 -20.17 -16.06 10.62
CA GLY A 386 -21.60 -16.21 10.86
C GLY A 386 -21.91 -16.68 12.29
N ARG A 387 -23.19 -16.59 12.64
CA ARG A 387 -23.77 -16.90 13.96
C ARG A 387 -24.21 -18.37 14.11
N ALA A 388 -24.31 -19.12 13.01
CA ALA A 388 -24.84 -20.48 12.94
C ALA A 388 -23.78 -21.59 13.06
N GLY A 389 -22.51 -21.24 13.29
CA GLY A 389 -21.42 -22.19 13.52
C GLY A 389 -20.10 -21.80 12.84
N ALA A 390 -19.05 -22.59 13.09
CA ALA A 390 -17.66 -22.24 12.73
C ALA A 390 -17.37 -22.10 11.22
N ARG A 391 -18.23 -22.65 10.34
CA ARG A 391 -18.12 -22.52 8.87
C ARG A 391 -19.13 -21.55 8.27
N SER A 392 -19.99 -20.98 9.10
CA SER A 392 -20.94 -19.97 8.64
C SER A 392 -20.19 -18.69 8.36
N VAL A 393 -20.52 -18.04 7.25
CA VAL A 393 -20.02 -16.73 6.87
C VAL A 393 -21.19 -15.81 6.51
N MET A 394 -20.98 -14.52 6.70
CA MET A 394 -21.84 -13.46 6.20
C MET A 394 -21.01 -12.60 5.23
N LEU A 395 -21.65 -12.14 4.15
CA LEU A 395 -21.01 -11.31 3.12
C LEU A 395 -21.53 -9.89 3.21
N SER A 396 -20.63 -8.93 3.45
CA SER A 396 -20.97 -7.50 3.59
C SER A 396 -20.19 -6.67 2.56
N PRO A 397 -20.84 -5.89 1.69
CA PRO A 397 -20.15 -5.01 0.76
C PRO A 397 -19.45 -3.87 1.52
N ILE A 398 -18.25 -3.49 1.09
CA ILE A 398 -17.48 -2.47 1.82
C ILE A 398 -18.15 -1.09 1.85
N LEU A 399 -18.97 -0.77 0.84
CA LEU A 399 -19.67 0.51 0.74
C LEU A 399 -20.95 0.57 1.59
N MET A 400 -21.38 -0.54 2.18
CA MET A 400 -22.49 -0.59 3.14
C MET A 400 -22.12 -1.58 4.26
N PRO A 401 -21.20 -1.21 5.16
CA PRO A 401 -20.63 -2.13 6.15
C PRO A 401 -21.63 -2.64 7.20
N ASP A 402 -22.82 -2.03 7.28
CA ASP A 402 -23.95 -2.46 8.10
C ASP A 402 -24.93 -3.40 7.37
N HIS A 403 -24.77 -3.57 6.06
CA HIS A 403 -25.59 -4.44 5.22
C HIS A 403 -24.91 -5.78 4.95
N TYR A 404 -25.75 -6.80 4.79
CA TYR A 404 -25.32 -8.16 4.46
C TYR A 404 -26.17 -8.74 3.34
N LEU A 405 -25.58 -9.66 2.58
CA LEU A 405 -26.29 -10.47 1.60
C LEU A 405 -27.27 -11.41 2.32
N VAL A 406 -28.53 -11.38 1.90
CA VAL A 406 -29.65 -12.14 2.48
C VAL A 406 -30.37 -12.91 1.39
N ALA A 407 -30.64 -14.19 1.65
CA ALA A 407 -31.44 -15.04 0.77
C ALA A 407 -32.95 -14.90 1.05
N GLY A 408 -33.75 -14.72 0.01
CA GLY A 408 -35.20 -14.84 0.03
C GLY A 408 -35.64 -16.30 0.00
N ALA A 409 -36.83 -16.59 0.53
CA ALA A 409 -37.42 -17.93 0.49
C ALA A 409 -37.74 -18.39 -0.95
N ASP A 410 -37.92 -17.44 -1.87
CA ASP A 410 -38.13 -17.64 -3.31
C ASP A 410 -36.81 -17.82 -4.10
N GLY A 411 -35.66 -17.76 -3.43
CA GLY A 411 -34.33 -17.86 -4.05
C GLY A 411 -33.74 -16.52 -4.50
N SER A 412 -34.46 -15.40 -4.30
CA SER A 412 -33.90 -14.06 -4.54
C SER A 412 -32.75 -13.75 -3.57
N LEU A 413 -31.88 -12.81 -3.94
CA LEU A 413 -30.82 -12.29 -3.08
C LEU A 413 -30.97 -10.77 -2.96
N ALA A 414 -30.75 -10.23 -1.77
CA ALA A 414 -30.78 -8.79 -1.51
C ALA A 414 -29.74 -8.38 -0.46
N LEU A 415 -29.44 -7.09 -0.37
CA LEU A 415 -28.69 -6.52 0.74
C LEU A 415 -29.64 -5.93 1.78
N GLN A 416 -29.47 -6.31 3.05
CA GLN A 416 -30.29 -5.81 4.16
C GLN A 416 -29.41 -5.42 5.35
N PRO A 417 -29.79 -4.37 6.12
CA PRO A 417 -29.08 -4.02 7.35
C PRO A 417 -29.25 -5.12 8.40
N ASP A 418 -28.23 -5.29 9.26
CA ASP A 418 -28.25 -6.27 10.34
C ASP A 418 -29.29 -5.95 11.43
N SER A 419 -30.52 -6.41 11.22
CA SER A 419 -31.62 -6.30 12.18
C SER A 419 -31.43 -7.17 13.44
N LYS A 420 -30.46 -8.08 13.43
CA LYS A 420 -30.21 -9.09 14.48
C LYS A 420 -31.38 -10.04 14.78
N SER A 421 -32.47 -9.96 14.01
CA SER A 421 -33.62 -10.85 14.16
C SER A 421 -33.27 -12.30 13.83
N ALA A 422 -34.05 -13.25 14.36
CA ALA A 422 -33.87 -14.67 14.06
C ALA A 422 -34.02 -14.95 12.56
N ASP A 423 -34.98 -14.31 11.89
CA ASP A 423 -35.17 -14.41 10.43
C ASP A 423 -33.95 -13.90 9.67
N PHE A 424 -33.49 -12.68 9.99
CA PHE A 424 -32.28 -12.14 9.37
C PHE A 424 -31.08 -13.05 9.60
N ASN A 425 -30.87 -13.56 10.82
CA ASN A 425 -29.79 -14.48 11.11
C ASN A 425 -29.87 -15.73 10.25
N LEU A 426 -31.05 -16.32 10.07
CA LEU A 426 -31.21 -17.52 9.25
C LEU A 426 -30.86 -17.24 7.77
N ARG A 427 -31.32 -16.10 7.25
CA ARG A 427 -31.25 -15.79 5.80
C ARG A 427 -29.97 -15.08 5.35
N SER A 428 -29.23 -14.44 6.27
CA SER A 428 -27.98 -13.71 5.97
C SER A 428 -26.71 -14.56 6.02
N GLN A 429 -26.86 -15.86 6.22
CA GLN A 429 -25.74 -16.76 6.52
C GLN A 429 -25.58 -17.87 5.48
N PHE A 430 -24.32 -18.14 5.15
CA PHE A 430 -23.93 -19.13 4.16
C PHE A 430 -22.84 -20.03 4.71
N VAL A 431 -22.86 -21.32 4.34
CA VAL A 431 -21.73 -22.21 4.58
C VAL A 431 -20.77 -22.09 3.40
N ARG A 432 -19.53 -21.65 3.66
CA ARG A 432 -18.48 -21.63 2.66
C ARG A 432 -17.89 -23.03 2.47
N PHE A 433 -17.81 -23.46 1.21
CA PHE A 433 -17.08 -24.66 0.80
C PHE A 433 -15.98 -24.26 -0.18
N ASP A 434 -14.73 -24.57 0.17
CA ASP A 434 -13.57 -24.37 -0.70
C ASP A 434 -13.35 -25.59 -1.59
N GLU A 435 -13.42 -25.39 -2.90
CA GLU A 435 -13.21 -26.40 -3.93
C GLU A 435 -11.75 -26.33 -4.40
N LYS A 436 -10.84 -26.99 -3.67
CA LYS A 436 -9.38 -26.87 -3.84
C LYS A 436 -8.90 -27.16 -5.26
N THR A 437 -9.51 -28.11 -5.95
CA THR A 437 -9.13 -28.48 -7.33
C THR A 437 -9.50 -27.42 -8.36
N LEU A 438 -10.48 -26.58 -8.04
CA LEU A 438 -10.97 -25.52 -8.93
C LEU A 438 -10.43 -24.14 -8.53
N HIS A 439 -9.71 -24.03 -7.42
CA HIS A 439 -9.32 -22.74 -6.82
C HIS A 439 -10.53 -21.78 -6.73
N ALA A 440 -11.67 -22.33 -6.28
CA ALA A 440 -12.94 -21.62 -6.17
C ALA A 440 -13.61 -21.92 -4.84
N ALA A 441 -14.60 -21.12 -4.47
CA ALA A 441 -15.49 -21.37 -3.36
C ALA A 441 -16.96 -21.29 -3.78
N ARG A 442 -17.82 -21.86 -2.96
CA ARG A 442 -19.28 -21.67 -3.04
C ARG A 442 -19.88 -21.39 -1.69
N PHE A 443 -20.95 -20.60 -1.70
CA PHE A 443 -21.63 -20.10 -0.51
C PHE A 443 -23.03 -20.70 -0.46
N VAL A 444 -23.19 -21.80 0.30
CA VAL A 444 -24.45 -22.55 0.39
C VAL A 444 -25.37 -21.89 1.42
N SER A 445 -26.60 -21.57 1.02
CA SER A 445 -27.59 -20.94 1.88
C SER A 445 -27.95 -21.85 3.06
N ILE A 446 -27.96 -21.29 4.27
CA ILE A 446 -28.47 -21.99 5.46
C ILE A 446 -30.02 -22.01 5.45
N ALA A 447 -30.64 -20.91 5.02
CA ALA A 447 -32.10 -20.80 4.92
C ALA A 447 -32.72 -21.69 3.83
N THR A 448 -31.96 -22.00 2.78
CA THR A 448 -32.43 -22.80 1.64
C THR A 448 -31.43 -23.93 1.34
N PRO A 449 -31.52 -25.05 2.08
CA PRO A 449 -30.56 -26.14 1.96
C PRO A 449 -30.42 -26.67 0.53
N GLY A 450 -29.17 -26.98 0.14
CA GLY A 450 -28.86 -27.49 -1.20
C GLY A 450 -28.77 -26.43 -2.29
N LYS A 451 -29.06 -25.16 -1.99
CA LYS A 451 -28.87 -24.01 -2.88
C LYS A 451 -27.66 -23.16 -2.47
N ALA A 452 -27.02 -22.51 -3.44
CA ALA A 452 -25.86 -21.63 -3.22
C ALA A 452 -25.98 -20.34 -4.04
N ILE A 453 -25.24 -19.31 -3.63
CA ILE A 453 -25.13 -18.07 -4.40
C ILE A 453 -24.49 -18.39 -5.75
N GLY A 454 -25.17 -18.02 -6.84
CA GLY A 454 -24.67 -18.17 -8.19
C GLY A 454 -25.35 -17.21 -9.16
N ILE A 455 -25.14 -17.44 -10.46
CA ILE A 455 -25.73 -16.64 -11.53
C ILE A 455 -26.72 -17.49 -12.32
N ALA A 456 -27.93 -16.97 -12.55
CA ALA A 456 -28.88 -17.52 -13.51
C ALA A 456 -29.66 -16.39 -14.19
N ALA A 457 -29.86 -16.50 -15.51
CA ALA A 457 -30.53 -15.48 -16.32
C ALA A 457 -29.97 -14.06 -16.07
N ASP A 458 -28.64 -13.94 -16.05
CA ASP A 458 -27.89 -12.69 -15.79
C ASP A 458 -28.15 -12.02 -14.42
N GLN A 459 -28.73 -12.74 -13.46
CA GLN A 459 -28.99 -12.25 -12.11
C GLN A 459 -28.28 -13.08 -11.05
N LEU A 460 -27.85 -12.41 -9.96
CA LEU A 460 -27.41 -13.08 -8.74
C LEU A 460 -28.63 -13.71 -8.05
N THR A 461 -28.60 -15.02 -7.86
CA THR A 461 -29.71 -15.78 -7.26
C THR A 461 -29.20 -17.05 -6.58
N LEU A 462 -30.11 -17.79 -5.95
CA LEU A 462 -29.84 -19.12 -5.42
C LEU A 462 -30.00 -20.20 -6.49
N VAL A 463 -28.89 -20.81 -6.89
CA VAL A 463 -28.83 -21.94 -7.84
C VAL A 463 -28.57 -23.27 -7.10
N PRO A 464 -28.78 -24.45 -7.71
CA PRO A 464 -28.36 -25.71 -7.11
C PRO A 464 -26.88 -25.66 -6.70
N SER A 465 -26.56 -26.07 -5.46
CA SER A 465 -25.22 -25.87 -4.89
C SER A 465 -24.08 -26.62 -5.59
N ARG A 466 -24.40 -27.55 -6.49
CA ARG A 466 -23.44 -28.29 -7.32
C ARG A 466 -23.44 -27.82 -8.78
N ASP A 467 -24.25 -26.82 -9.12
CA ASP A 467 -24.22 -26.17 -10.43
C ASP A 467 -22.90 -25.40 -10.57
N PRO A 468 -22.20 -25.48 -11.72
CA PRO A 468 -21.00 -24.68 -11.97
C PRO A 468 -21.20 -23.17 -11.78
N SER A 469 -22.41 -22.64 -12.03
CA SER A 469 -22.69 -21.21 -11.85
C SER A 469 -22.68 -20.77 -10.37
N ALA A 470 -22.58 -21.71 -9.42
CA ALA A 470 -22.43 -21.46 -7.99
C ALA A 470 -20.98 -21.26 -7.53
N TRP A 471 -20.00 -21.48 -8.42
CA TRP A 471 -18.58 -21.44 -8.08
C TRP A 471 -17.96 -20.08 -8.41
N TRP A 472 -17.21 -19.56 -7.44
CA TRP A 472 -16.58 -18.24 -7.48
C TRP A 472 -15.08 -18.36 -7.26
N HIS A 473 -14.27 -17.82 -8.16
CA HIS A 473 -12.86 -17.59 -7.91
C HIS A 473 -12.69 -16.37 -7.00
N LEU A 474 -11.83 -16.53 -5.99
CA LEU A 474 -11.51 -15.47 -5.04
C LEU A 474 -10.38 -14.65 -5.62
N ASP A 475 -10.68 -13.39 -5.90
CA ASP A 475 -9.71 -12.38 -6.33
C ASP A 475 -9.43 -11.45 -5.13
#